data_AF-A0A842T9Z8-F1
#
_entry.id   AF-A0A842T9Z8-F1
#
_cell.length_a   1.000
_cell.length_b   1.000
_cell.length_c   1.000
_cell.angle_alpha   90.00
_cell.angle_beta   90.00
_cell.angle_gamma   90.00
#
_symmetry.space_group_name_H-M   'P 1'
#
loop_
_entity.id
_entity.type
_entity.pdbx_description
1 polymer ?
#
loop_
_entity_poly.entity_id
_entity_poly.type
_entity_poly.pdbx_seq_one_letter_code
_entity_poly.pdbx_strand_id
1 'polypeptide(L)'
;SLFELFLVLLAIGFAGVSMGLFISSLASTDQQANQLYIIFLIVVLIFSGQFFSVDNLPAAFKAIIFALPMGHSIPLVIDITLKGLPLDYIRLLIVFIIGAVFALLAYIAYLFKKLEV
;
A
#
# COMPACT_ATOMS: atom_id res chain seq x y z
N SER A 1 12.62 15.41 9.64
CA SER A 1 13.30 16.32 8.69
C SER A 1 12.61 16.25 7.32
N LEU A 2 12.76 17.27 6.45
CA LEU A 2 12.13 17.28 5.11
C LEU A 2 12.58 16.09 4.25
N PHE A 3 13.85 15.70 4.36
CA PHE A 3 14.42 14.57 3.63
C PHE A 3 13.78 13.23 4.04
N GLU A 4 13.57 13.00 5.33
CA GLU A 4 12.88 11.79 5.81
C GLU A 4 11.44 11.72 5.30
N LEU A 5 10.72 12.85 5.29
CA LEU A 5 9.38 12.91 4.72
C LEU A 5 9.41 12.56 3.23
N PHE A 6 10.37 13.08 2.47
CA PHE A 6 10.53 12.75 1.06
C PHE A 6 10.76 11.25 0.82
N LEU A 7 11.60 10.60 1.63
CA LEU A 7 11.81 9.14 1.55
C LEU A 7 10.53 8.35 1.83
N VAL A 8 9.76 8.77 2.84
CA VAL A 8 8.46 8.15 3.16
C VAL A 8 7.48 8.32 2.01
N LEU A 9 7.39 9.50 1.40
CA LEU A 9 6.52 9.76 0.25
C LEU A 9 6.92 8.93 -0.98
N LEU A 10 8.23 8.73 -1.22
CA LEU A 10 8.70 7.84 -2.27
C LEU A 10 8.29 6.39 -2.02
N ALA A 11 8.40 5.91 -0.78
CA ALA A 11 7.98 4.56 -0.41
C ALA A 11 6.47 4.37 -0.60
N ILE A 12 5.66 5.36 -0.19
CA ILE A 12 4.21 5.37 -0.39
C ILE A 12 3.86 5.35 -1.88
N GLY A 13 4.50 6.21 -2.67
CA GLY A 13 4.29 6.28 -4.12
C GLY A 13 4.64 4.97 -4.81
N PHE A 14 5.79 4.38 -4.47
CA PHE A 14 6.21 3.08 -4.97
C PHE A 14 5.20 1.97 -4.62
N ALA A 15 4.76 1.88 -3.37
CA ALA A 15 3.78 0.89 -2.94
C ALA A 15 2.43 1.09 -3.64
N GLY A 16 1.95 2.33 -3.74
CA GLY A 16 0.69 2.66 -4.43
C GLY A 16 0.71 2.32 -5.92
N VAL A 17 1.79 2.66 -6.63
CA VAL A 17 1.96 2.30 -8.04
C VAL A 17 2.02 0.77 -8.22
N SER A 18 2.76 0.08 -7.36
CA SER A 18 2.87 -1.38 -7.40
C SER A 18 1.52 -2.07 -7.20
N MET A 19 0.71 -1.57 -6.27
CA MET A 19 -0.67 -2.07 -6.05
C MET A 19 -1.58 -1.79 -7.25
N GLY A 20 -1.50 -0.59 -7.84
CA GLY A 20 -2.26 -0.25 -9.05
C GLY A 20 -1.90 -1.13 -10.24
N LEU A 21 -0.61 -1.42 -10.43
CA LEU A 21 -0.11 -2.34 -11.45
C LEU A 21 -0.62 -3.76 -11.22
N PHE A 22 -0.61 -4.25 -9.98
CA PHE A 22 -1.15 -5.55 -9.65
C PHE A 22 -2.64 -5.66 -10.01
N ILE A 23 -3.45 -4.69 -9.62
CA ILE A 23 -4.89 -4.69 -9.95
C ILE A 23 -5.11 -4.66 -11.46
N SER A 24 -4.37 -3.82 -12.18
CA SER A 24 -4.44 -3.72 -13.64
C SER A 24 -4.06 -5.02 -14.33
N SER A 25 -3.06 -5.74 -13.82
CA SER A 25 -2.62 -7.03 -14.37
C SER A 25 -3.69 -8.13 -14.30
N LEU A 26 -4.60 -8.04 -13.33
CA LEU A 26 -5.72 -8.97 -13.14
C LEU A 26 -6.95 -8.63 -13.99
N ALA A 27 -7.03 -7.42 -14.54
CA ALA A 27 -8.17 -7.00 -15.33
C ALA A 27 -8.06 -7.48 -16.79
N SER A 28 -9.20 -7.81 -17.39
CA SER A 28 -9.29 -8.18 -18.81
C SER A 28 -9.43 -6.96 -19.71
N THR A 29 -9.99 -5.86 -19.20
CA THR A 29 -10.21 -4.61 -19.94
C THR A 29 -9.85 -3.37 -19.12
N ASP A 30 -9.54 -2.26 -19.80
CA ASP A 30 -9.21 -0.99 -19.15
C ASP A 30 -10.36 -0.46 -18.27
N GLN A 31 -11.61 -0.64 -18.72
CA GLN A 31 -12.78 -0.22 -17.96
C GLN A 31 -12.95 -1.05 -16.69
N GLN A 32 -12.68 -2.36 -16.73
CA GLN A 32 -12.69 -3.22 -15.55
C GLN A 32 -11.56 -2.83 -14.58
N ALA A 33 -10.35 -2.54 -15.09
CA ALA A 33 -9.23 -2.10 -14.27
C ALA A 33 -9.57 -0.83 -13.48
N ASN A 34 -10.19 0.15 -14.15
CA ASN A 34 -10.59 1.41 -13.51
C ASN A 34 -11.64 1.19 -12.41
N GLN A 35 -12.62 0.31 -12.63
CA GLN A 35 -13.63 -0.02 -11.62
C GLN A 35 -13.01 -0.74 -10.40
N LEU A 36 -12.13 -1.72 -10.64
CA LEU A 36 -11.42 -2.43 -9.57
C LEU A 36 -10.53 -1.47 -8.77
N TYR A 37 -9.85 -0.54 -9.44
CA TYR A 37 -9.04 0.47 -8.78
C TYR A 37 -9.87 1.35 -7.84
N ILE A 38 -11.06 1.81 -8.27
CA ILE A 38 -11.95 2.61 -7.42
C ILE A 38 -12.40 1.82 -6.19
N ILE A 39 -12.84 0.58 -6.37
CA ILE A 39 -13.26 -0.29 -5.26
C ILE A 39 -12.11 -0.48 -4.28
N PHE A 40 -10.92 -0.76 -4.80
CA PHE A 40 -9.73 -0.95 -3.98
C PHE A 40 -9.32 0.31 -3.22
N LEU A 41 -9.39 1.48 -3.86
CA LEU A 41 -9.11 2.76 -3.22
C LEU A 41 -10.05 3.00 -2.04
N ILE A 42 -11.35 2.69 -2.19
CA ILE A 42 -12.32 2.79 -1.09
C ILE A 42 -11.93 1.85 0.06
N VAL A 43 -11.57 0.60 -0.24
CA VAL A 43 -11.14 -0.39 0.77
C VAL A 43 -9.90 0.11 1.51
N VAL A 44 -8.88 0.56 0.79
CA VAL A 44 -7.63 1.07 1.37
C VAL A 44 -7.86 2.30 2.25
N LEU A 45 -8.76 3.21 1.86
CA LEU A 45 -9.12 4.38 2.67
C LEU A 45 -9.81 3.99 3.98
N ILE A 46 -10.75 3.03 3.94
CA ILE A 46 -11.44 2.53 5.13
C ILE A 46 -10.44 1.85 6.09
N PHE A 47 -9.52 1.05 5.55
CA PHE A 47 -8.49 0.34 6.31
C PHE A 47 -7.19 1.13 6.52
N SER A 48 -7.22 2.45 6.34
CA SER A 48 -6.07 3.32 6.55
C SER A 48 -5.67 3.47 8.03
N GLY A 49 -6.51 2.99 8.97
CA GLY A 49 -6.28 3.12 10.40
C GLY A 49 -6.61 4.51 10.97
N GLN A 50 -7.15 5.42 10.16
CA GLN A 50 -7.63 6.74 10.61
C GLN A 50 -9.06 6.71 11.15
N PHE A 51 -9.93 5.87 10.57
CA PHE A 51 -11.32 5.74 11.00
C PHE A 51 -11.51 4.83 12.20
N PHE A 52 -10.56 3.90 12.43
CA PHE A 52 -10.62 2.91 13.49
C PHE A 52 -9.29 2.82 14.21
N SER A 53 -9.31 2.89 15.55
CA SER A 53 -8.13 2.59 16.35
C SER A 53 -7.71 1.16 16.10
N VAL A 54 -6.52 0.98 15.51
CA VAL A 54 -5.99 -0.34 15.12
C VAL A 54 -5.98 -1.30 16.31
N ASP A 55 -5.71 -0.81 17.51
CA ASP A 55 -5.65 -1.61 18.75
C ASP A 55 -6.98 -2.27 19.12
N ASN A 56 -8.11 -1.67 18.76
CA ASN A 56 -9.45 -2.14 19.10
C ASN A 56 -10.05 -3.09 18.05
N LEU A 57 -9.36 -3.31 16.93
CA LEU A 57 -9.86 -4.17 15.86
C LEU A 57 -9.67 -5.66 16.19
N PRO A 58 -10.60 -6.54 15.76
CA PRO A 58 -10.39 -7.98 15.77
C PRO A 58 -9.14 -8.38 14.99
N ALA A 59 -8.54 -9.52 15.34
CA ALA A 59 -7.27 -9.98 14.77
C ALA A 59 -7.28 -10.07 13.23
N ALA A 60 -8.40 -10.48 12.63
CA ALA A 60 -8.54 -10.56 11.17
C ALA A 60 -8.41 -9.19 10.49
N PHE A 61 -9.04 -8.15 11.03
CA PHE A 61 -8.98 -6.81 10.47
C PHE A 61 -7.60 -6.16 10.70
N LYS A 62 -6.97 -6.43 11.84
CA LYS A 62 -5.57 -6.03 12.09
C LYS A 62 -4.64 -6.59 11.03
N ALA A 63 -4.79 -7.87 10.67
CA ALA A 63 -3.98 -8.51 9.64
C ALA A 63 -4.13 -7.80 8.27
N ILE A 64 -5.35 -7.43 7.89
CA ILE A 64 -5.62 -6.69 6.64
C ILE A 64 -4.90 -5.33 6.66
N ILE A 65 -5.03 -4.56 7.74
CA ILE A 65 -4.39 -3.24 7.86
C ILE A 65 -2.87 -3.35 7.76
N PHE A 66 -2.28 -4.33 8.45
CA PHE A 66 -0.83 -4.51 8.45
C PHE A 66 -0.28 -5.10 7.14
N ALA A 67 -1.12 -5.73 6.32
CA ALA A 67 -0.77 -6.16 4.96
C ALA A 67 -0.79 -5.00 3.96
N LEU A 68 -1.48 -3.90 4.27
CA LEU A 68 -1.53 -2.71 3.42
C LEU A 68 -0.40 -1.74 3.79
N PRO A 69 0.17 -1.00 2.82
CA PRO A 69 1.22 -0.04 3.12
C PRO A 69 0.71 1.11 4.01
N MET A 70 -0.58 1.44 3.94
CA MET A 70 -1.17 2.55 4.71
C MET A 70 -1.07 2.33 6.22
N GLY A 71 -1.20 1.09 6.71
CA GLY A 71 -1.08 0.77 8.14
C GLY A 71 0.29 1.13 8.74
N HIS A 72 1.33 1.22 7.91
CA HIS A 72 2.69 1.59 8.32
C HIS A 72 3.07 3.01 7.90
N SER A 73 2.52 3.48 6.77
CA SER A 73 2.84 4.78 6.16
C SER A 73 2.24 5.96 6.91
N ILE A 74 1.01 5.83 7.40
CA ILE A 74 0.31 6.91 8.09
C ILE A 74 1.00 7.30 9.41
N PRO A 75 1.39 6.34 10.27
CA PRO A 75 2.22 6.63 11.44
C PRO A 75 3.51 7.36 11.07
N LEU A 76 4.22 6.92 10.02
CA LEU A 76 5.46 7.56 9.56
C LEU A 76 5.24 9.04 9.20
N VAL A 77 4.19 9.35 8.44
CA VAL A 77 3.88 10.73 8.05
C VAL A 77 3.53 11.57 9.29
N ILE A 78 2.71 11.05 10.20
CA ILE A 78 2.31 11.76 11.42
C ILE A 78 3.52 12.01 12.33
N ASP A 79 4.35 11.00 12.53
CA ASP A 79 5.49 11.04 13.44
C ASP A 79 6.52 12.08 12.95
N ILE A 80 6.78 12.14 11.64
CA ILE A 80 7.72 13.11 11.06
C ILE A 80 7.13 14.53 11.01
N THR A 81 5.86 14.68 10.63
CA THR A 81 5.27 16.00 10.36
C THR A 81 4.70 16.68 11.60
N LEU A 82 3.96 15.94 12.43
CA LEU A 82 3.25 16.50 13.58
C LEU A 82 4.03 16.35 14.89
N LYS A 83 4.83 15.29 15.04
CA LYS A 83 5.56 15.01 16.28
C LYS A 83 7.06 15.32 16.21
N GLY A 84 7.59 15.54 15.00
CA GLY A 84 9.02 15.79 14.79
C GLY A 84 9.92 14.65 15.25
N LEU A 85 9.41 13.41 15.27
CA LEU A 85 10.15 12.22 15.67
C LEU A 85 11.11 11.77 14.56
N PRO A 86 12.21 11.07 14.92
CA PRO A 86 13.10 10.48 13.94
C PRO A 86 12.39 9.41 13.11
N LEU A 87 12.88 9.19 11.89
CA LEU A 87 12.33 8.19 10.97
C LEU A 87 12.41 6.77 11.54
N ASP A 88 11.28 6.07 11.60
CA ASP A 88 11.23 4.64 11.87
C ASP A 88 11.60 3.85 10.60
N TYR A 89 12.87 3.46 10.52
CA TYR A 89 13.40 2.69 9.38
C TYR A 89 12.75 1.31 9.21
N ILE A 90 12.26 0.70 10.29
CA ILE A 90 11.61 -0.63 10.21
C ILE A 90 10.27 -0.48 9.49
N ARG A 91 9.45 0.49 9.89
CA ARG A 91 8.19 0.78 9.21
C ARG A 91 8.42 1.18 7.75
N LEU A 92 9.43 2.00 7.48
CA LEU A 92 9.77 2.38 6.11
C LEU A 92 10.13 1.16 5.26
N LEU A 93 10.95 0.25 5.80
CA LEU A 93 11.31 -0.99 5.13
C LEU A 93 10.08 -1.88 4.87
N ILE A 94 9.16 -1.98 5.84
CA ILE A 94 7.92 -2.74 5.66
C ILE A 94 7.08 -2.17 4.51
N VAL A 95 6.96 -0.85 4.39
CA VAL A 95 6.25 -0.21 3.27
C VAL A 95 6.90 -0.58 1.92
N PHE A 96 8.24 -0.54 1.85
CA PHE A 96 8.96 -0.98 0.66
C PHE A 96 8.77 -2.46 0.33
N ILE A 97 8.81 -3.34 1.35
CA ILE A 97 8.59 -4.78 1.17
C ILE A 97 7.18 -5.04 0.64
N ILE A 98 6.16 -4.40 1.23
CA ILE A 98 4.78 -4.53 0.75
C ILE A 98 4.67 -4.08 -0.71
N GLY A 99 5.25 -2.93 -1.06
CA GLY A 99 5.32 -2.46 -2.44
C GLY A 99 6.00 -3.46 -3.38
N ALA A 100 7.16 -4.00 -2.98
CA ALA A 100 7.90 -4.98 -3.77
C ALA A 100 7.13 -6.29 -3.95
N VAL A 101 6.40 -6.75 -2.93
CA VAL A 101 5.52 -7.91 -3.02
C VAL A 101 4.41 -7.67 -4.05
N PHE A 102 3.73 -6.51 -4.02
CA PHE A 102 2.72 -6.18 -5.02
C PHE A 102 3.31 -6.06 -6.43
N ALA A 103 4.50 -5.48 -6.57
CA ALA A 103 5.19 -5.38 -7.86
C ALA A 103 5.53 -6.77 -8.42
N LEU A 104 6.01 -7.68 -7.56
CA LEU A 104 6.31 -9.05 -7.93
C LEU A 104 5.03 -9.80 -8.33
N LEU A 105 3.96 -9.65 -7.56
CA LEU A 105 2.66 -10.25 -7.89
C LEU A 105 2.12 -9.72 -9.23
N ALA A 106 2.26 -8.43 -9.50
CA ALA A 106 1.89 -7.82 -10.78
C ALA A 106 2.69 -8.43 -11.94
N TYR A 107 4.00 -8.59 -11.76
CA TYR A 107 4.88 -9.21 -12.75
C TYR A 107 4.50 -10.66 -13.02
N ILE A 108 4.24 -11.45 -11.98
CA ILE A 108 3.81 -12.85 -12.10
C ILE A 108 2.46 -12.94 -12.83
N ALA A 109 1.47 -12.15 -12.43
CA ALA A 109 0.16 -12.12 -13.08
C ALA A 109 0.27 -11.75 -14.57
N TYR A 110 1.13 -10.78 -14.90
CA TYR A 110 1.41 -10.43 -16.28
C TYR A 110 2.05 -11.58 -17.09
N LEU A 111 2.96 -12.34 -16.49
CA LEU A 111 3.57 -13.50 -17.14
C LEU A 111 2.56 -14.61 -17.44
N PHE A 112 1.66 -14.92 -16.51
CA PHE A 112 0.60 -15.92 -16.75
C PHE A 112 -0.33 -15.51 -17.89
N LYS A 113 -0.71 -14.23 -17.96
CA LYS A 113 -1.54 -13.70 -19.04
C LYS A 113 -0.88 -13.82 -20.41
N LYS A 114 0.46 -13.81 -20.48
CA LYS A 114 1.22 -14.00 -21.73
C LYS A 114 1.30 -15.47 -22.17
N LEU A 115 1.19 -16.43 -21.26
CA LEU A 115 1.25 -17.87 -21.59
C LEU A 115 -0.05 -18.41 -22.19
N GLU A 116 -1.17 -17.71 -21.97
CA GLU A 116 -2.48 -18.08 -22.52
C GLU A 116 -2.74 -17.52 -23.94
N VAL A 117 -1.82 -16.72 -24.49
CA VAL A 117 -1.88 -16.12 -25.84
C VAL A 117 -0.93 -16.84 -26.79
#